data_AF-A0A2V8A5Z7-F1
#
_entry.id   AF-A0A2V8A5Z7-F1
#
_cell.length_a   1.000
_cell.length_b   1.000
_cell.length_c   1.000
_cell.angle_alpha   90.00
_cell.angle_beta   90.00
_cell.angle_gamma   90.00
#
_symmetry.space_group_name_H-M   'P 1'
#
loop_
_entity.id
_entity.type
_entity.pdbx_description
1 polymer ?
#
loop_
_entity_poly.entity_id
_entity_poly.type
_entity_poly.pdbx_seq_one_letter_code
_entity_poly.pdbx_strand_id
1 'polypeptide(L)'
;MRLLALLGVSLAVGFLQGAAVQKPAGCDGLGNVQFVCGLAGPEDLVVVPGDQMVIASGDAAPGAITLINVRNKTTTPLYPSASLEQRLDAKTYDSCPGPIDPEEKDKF
;
A
#
# COMPACT_ATOMS: atom_id res chain seq x y z
N MET A 1 7.21 -12.96 48.02
CA MET A 1 6.96 -11.59 47.51
C MET A 1 7.93 -11.17 46.40
N ARG A 2 9.25 -11.42 46.49
CA ARG A 2 10.21 -11.07 45.41
C ARG A 2 9.99 -11.82 44.07
N LEU A 3 9.60 -13.09 44.11
CA LEU A 3 9.28 -13.87 42.89
C LEU A 3 7.99 -13.42 42.18
N LEU A 4 6.99 -12.94 42.94
CA LEU A 4 5.73 -12.43 42.37
C LEU A 4 5.93 -11.08 41.67
N ALA A 5 6.83 -10.24 42.18
CA ALA A 5 7.20 -8.97 41.55
C ALA A 5 7.96 -9.18 40.22
N LEU A 6 8.83 -10.19 40.14
CA LEU A 6 9.58 -10.51 38.91
C LEU A 6 8.70 -11.09 37.79
N LEU A 7 7.68 -11.88 38.16
CA LEU A 7 6.69 -12.40 37.20
C LEU A 7 5.80 -11.28 36.64
N GLY A 8 5.37 -10.34 37.50
CA GLY A 8 4.55 -9.19 37.10
C GLY A 8 5.26 -8.24 36.14
N VAL A 9 6.57 -8.00 36.34
CA VAL A 9 7.39 -7.17 35.44
C VAL A 9 7.61 -7.86 34.08
N SER A 10 7.77 -9.19 34.05
CA SER A 10 7.99 -9.93 32.80
C SER A 10 6.75 -9.95 31.88
N LEU A 11 5.53 -9.97 32.44
CA LEU A 11 4.29 -9.91 31.66
C LEU A 11 4.06 -8.54 31.00
N ALA A 12 4.48 -7.45 31.65
CA ALA A 12 4.29 -6.09 31.12
C ALA A 12 5.23 -5.75 29.95
N VAL A 13 6.42 -6.37 29.89
CA VAL A 13 7.40 -6.12 28.81
C VAL A 13 7.07 -6.91 27.53
N GLY A 14 6.37 -8.05 27.64
CA GLY A 14 5.98 -8.85 26.47
C GLY A 14 4.87 -8.22 25.61
N PHE A 15 4.03 -7.37 26.18
CA PHE A 15 2.87 -6.79 25.50
C PHE A 15 3.20 -5.59 24.58
N LEU A 16 4.41 -5.03 24.66
CA LEU A 16 4.85 -3.91 23.82
C LEU A 16 5.59 -4.36 22.55
N GLN A 17 5.76 -5.67 22.34
CA GLN A 17 6.25 -6.18 21.06
C GLN A 17 5.10 -6.16 20.05
N GLY A 18 4.94 -5.03 19.38
CA GLY A 18 4.03 -4.91 18.24
C GLY A 18 4.30 -6.05 17.25
N ALA A 19 3.24 -6.74 16.83
CA ALA A 19 3.35 -7.84 15.88
C ALA A 19 4.12 -7.39 14.64
N ALA A 20 5.27 -8.02 14.37
CA ALA A 20 6.00 -7.78 13.14
C ALA A 20 5.10 -8.22 11.97
N VAL A 21 4.77 -7.29 11.07
CA VAL A 21 4.05 -7.64 9.83
C VAL A 21 4.89 -8.66 9.08
N GLN A 22 4.35 -9.86 8.90
CA GLN A 22 5.04 -10.95 8.25
C GLN A 22 5.28 -10.58 6.78
N LYS A 23 6.55 -10.55 6.36
CA LYS A 23 6.89 -10.23 4.98
C LYS A 23 6.36 -11.32 4.03
N PRO A 24 5.89 -10.95 2.82
CA PRO A 24 5.56 -11.93 1.79
C PRO A 24 6.77 -12.82 1.47
N ALA A 25 6.53 -14.07 1.07
CA ALA A 25 7.59 -14.93 0.56
C ALA A 25 8.28 -14.27 -0.63
N GLY A 26 9.62 -14.34 -0.69
CA GLY A 26 10.41 -13.70 -1.75
C GLY A 26 10.64 -12.20 -1.58
N CYS A 27 10.28 -11.62 -0.43
CA CYS A 27 10.47 -10.20 -0.13
C CYS A 27 11.78 -9.90 0.64
N ASP A 28 12.69 -10.87 0.71
CA ASP A 28 14.00 -10.67 1.33
C ASP A 28 14.90 -9.83 0.43
N GLY A 29 15.63 -8.88 1.02
CA GLY A 29 16.55 -8.04 0.26
C GLY A 29 17.67 -8.86 -0.41
N LEU A 30 18.16 -8.36 -1.54
CA LEU A 30 19.27 -8.96 -2.27
C LEU A 30 20.49 -8.04 -2.18
N GLY A 31 21.47 -8.41 -1.34
CA GLY A 31 22.65 -7.59 -1.09
C GLY A 31 22.28 -6.21 -0.52
N ASN A 32 22.59 -5.14 -1.24
CA ASN A 32 22.22 -3.77 -0.88
C ASN A 32 20.84 -3.35 -1.40
N VAL A 33 20.14 -4.21 -2.15
CA VAL A 33 18.79 -3.95 -2.67
C VAL A 33 17.76 -4.35 -1.63
N GLN A 34 16.80 -3.46 -1.38
CA GLN A 34 15.65 -3.73 -0.53
C GLN A 34 14.39 -3.64 -1.37
N PHE A 35 13.52 -4.66 -1.28
CA PHE A 35 12.30 -4.71 -2.06
C PHE A 35 11.14 -4.01 -1.37
N VAL A 36 10.25 -3.44 -2.18
CA VAL A 36 8.89 -3.07 -1.81
C VAL A 36 7.99 -4.18 -2.33
N CYS A 37 7.14 -4.74 -1.48
CA CYS A 37 6.36 -5.94 -1.79
C CYS A 37 4.87 -5.71 -1.61
N GLY A 38 4.06 -6.62 -2.14
CA GLY A 38 2.60 -6.51 -2.11
C GLY A 38 2.01 -5.70 -3.26
N LEU A 39 2.79 -5.41 -4.31
CA LEU A 39 2.28 -4.80 -5.54
C LEU A 39 1.90 -5.87 -6.57
N ALA A 40 0.84 -5.61 -7.33
CA ALA A 40 0.42 -6.44 -8.45
C ALA A 40 0.88 -5.80 -9.77
N GLY A 41 1.96 -6.36 -10.35
CA GLY A 41 2.51 -5.93 -11.65
C GLY A 41 2.79 -4.43 -11.76
N PRO A 42 3.64 -3.82 -10.91
CA PRO A 42 3.91 -2.40 -11.00
C PRO A 42 4.62 -2.02 -12.30
N GLU A 43 4.09 -1.08 -13.08
CA GLU A 43 4.53 -0.82 -14.45
C GLU A 43 4.98 0.64 -14.69
N ASP A 44 4.15 1.63 -14.42
CA ASP A 44 4.50 3.05 -14.50
C ASP A 44 4.71 3.65 -13.10
N LEU A 45 5.69 4.56 -12.97
CA LEU A 45 6.02 5.20 -11.69
C LEU A 45 6.11 6.73 -11.82
N VAL A 46 5.56 7.43 -10.83
CA VAL A 46 5.74 8.88 -10.66
C VAL A 46 6.14 9.23 -9.23
N VAL A 47 7.16 10.07 -9.10
CA VAL A 47 7.63 10.57 -7.79
C VAL A 47 6.72 11.70 -7.32
N VAL A 48 6.29 11.65 -6.06
CA VAL A 48 5.56 12.75 -5.43
C VAL A 48 6.56 13.83 -4.99
N PRO A 49 6.45 15.08 -5.49
CA PRO A 49 7.41 16.13 -5.15
C PRO A 49 7.46 16.43 -3.64
N GLY A 50 8.68 16.60 -3.10
CA GLY A 50 8.90 17.00 -1.70
C GLY A 50 8.86 15.86 -0.68
N ASP A 51 8.43 14.67 -1.08
CA ASP A 51 8.27 13.53 -0.18
C ASP A 51 9.06 12.29 -0.64
N GLN A 52 9.18 11.28 0.23
CA GLN A 52 9.76 9.98 -0.12
C GLN A 52 8.69 8.99 -0.59
N MET A 53 7.81 9.48 -1.46
CA MET A 53 6.62 8.77 -1.91
C MET A 53 6.64 8.61 -3.44
N VAL A 54 6.20 7.44 -3.91
CA VAL A 54 6.08 7.11 -5.34
C VAL A 54 4.68 6.56 -5.56
N ILE A 55 4.04 6.95 -6.66
CA ILE A 55 2.80 6.31 -7.11
C ILE A 55 3.17 5.34 -8.23
N ALA A 56 2.64 4.12 -8.15
CA ALA A 56 2.79 3.10 -9.19
C ALA A 56 1.43 2.65 -9.73
N SER A 57 1.34 2.42 -11.05
CA SER A 57 0.23 1.70 -11.68
C SER A 57 0.38 0.19 -11.47
N GLY A 58 -0.65 -0.59 -11.81
CA GLY A 58 -0.61 -2.06 -11.74
C GLY A 58 -1.17 -2.69 -13.01
N ASP A 59 -0.39 -3.55 -13.65
CA ASP A 59 -0.70 -4.30 -14.87
C ASP A 59 -1.15 -5.75 -14.57
N ALA A 60 -1.35 -6.08 -13.30
CA ALA A 60 -1.94 -7.35 -12.89
C ALA A 60 -3.17 -7.11 -12.01
N ALA A 61 -4.15 -8.01 -12.09
CA ALA A 61 -5.34 -7.96 -11.25
C ALA A 61 -4.96 -7.74 -9.76
N PRO A 62 -5.57 -6.75 -9.08
CA PRO A 62 -6.79 -6.03 -9.46
C PRO A 62 -6.62 -4.80 -10.36
N GLY A 63 -5.41 -4.46 -10.83
CA GLY A 63 -5.14 -3.25 -11.61
C GLY A 63 -5.15 -2.01 -10.72
N ALA A 64 -4.18 -1.92 -9.79
CA ALA A 64 -4.21 -0.96 -8.69
C ALA A 64 -3.30 0.26 -8.91
N ILE A 65 -3.78 1.43 -8.51
CA ILE A 65 -2.93 2.60 -8.24
C ILE A 65 -2.48 2.51 -6.79
N THR A 66 -1.17 2.44 -6.57
CA THR A 66 -0.59 2.20 -5.25
C THR A 66 0.37 3.33 -4.87
N LEU A 67 0.23 3.85 -3.66
CA LEU A 67 1.18 4.75 -3.04
C LEU A 67 2.27 3.94 -2.32
N ILE A 68 3.52 4.21 -2.62
CA ILE A 68 4.70 3.57 -2.06
C ILE A 68 5.43 4.59 -1.21
N ASN A 69 5.67 4.25 0.06
CA ASN A 69 6.61 4.99 0.88
C ASN A 69 7.98 4.31 0.82
N VAL A 70 8.94 4.99 0.22
CA VAL A 70 10.28 4.43 -0.08
C VAL A 70 11.12 4.26 1.20
N ARG A 71 10.89 5.11 2.21
CA ARG A 71 11.65 5.06 3.48
C ARG A 71 11.37 3.76 4.22
N ASN A 72 10.09 3.50 4.50
CA ASN A 72 9.66 2.35 5.31
C ASN A 72 9.25 1.14 4.46
N LYS A 73 9.22 1.26 3.12
CA LYS A 73 8.87 0.20 2.16
C LYS A 73 7.43 -0.30 2.33
N THR A 74 6.53 0.59 2.73
CA THR A 74 5.10 0.28 2.86
C THR A 74 4.32 0.73 1.64
N THR A 75 3.25 0.01 1.32
CA THR A 75 2.33 0.30 0.22
C THR A 75 0.94 0.60 0.75
N THR A 76 0.27 1.58 0.15
CA THR A 76 -1.13 1.92 0.42
C THR A 76 -1.89 1.92 -0.90
N PRO A 77 -2.94 1.08 -1.06
CA PRO A 77 -3.78 1.14 -2.25
C PRO A 77 -4.53 2.47 -2.29
N LEU A 78 -4.44 3.17 -3.42
CA LEU A 78 -5.20 4.39 -3.68
C LEU A 78 -6.45 4.09 -4.51
N TYR A 79 -6.32 3.23 -5.53
CA TYR A 79 -7.43 2.77 -6.36
C TYR A 79 -7.24 1.30 -6.73
N PRO A 80 -8.28 0.46 -6.71
CA PRO A 80 -9.59 0.74 -6.12
C PRO A 80 -9.48 0.86 -4.58
N SER A 81 -10.28 1.73 -3.97
CA SER A 81 -10.40 1.87 -2.52
C SER A 81 -11.83 2.18 -2.13
N ALA A 82 -12.35 1.54 -1.08
CA ALA A 82 -13.71 1.75 -0.60
C ALA A 82 -13.95 3.19 -0.09
N SER A 83 -12.89 3.91 0.29
CA SER A 83 -12.96 5.29 0.75
C SER A 83 -12.78 6.31 -0.37
N LEU A 84 -12.57 5.89 -1.61
CA LEU A 84 -12.31 6.80 -2.72
C LEU A 84 -13.63 7.29 -3.32
N GLU A 85 -13.85 8.60 -3.25
CA GLU A 85 -14.95 9.28 -3.93
C GLU A 85 -14.46 9.79 -5.29
N GLN A 86 -15.04 9.30 -6.38
CA GLN A 86 -14.77 9.83 -7.72
C GLN A 86 -15.48 11.18 -7.88
N ARG A 87 -14.72 12.25 -8.12
CA ARG A 87 -15.23 13.62 -8.27
C ARG A 87 -14.84 14.19 -9.62
N LEU A 88 -15.54 13.75 -10.67
CA LEU A 88 -15.35 14.29 -12.02
C LEU A 88 -15.75 15.78 -12.04
N ASP A 89 -14.86 16.64 -12.51
CA ASP A 89 -15.21 18.03 -12.83
C ASP A 89 -15.94 18.09 -14.18
N ALA A 90 -17.22 17.72 -14.16
CA ALA A 90 -18.07 17.72 -15.34
C ALA A 90 -18.36 19.13 -15.89
N LYS A 91 -18.02 20.19 -15.14
CA LYS A 91 -18.16 21.57 -15.64
C LYS A 91 -16.99 21.93 -16.56
N THR A 92 -15.77 21.58 -16.17
CA THR A 92 -14.58 21.83 -16.98
C THR A 92 -14.45 20.80 -18.11
N TYR A 93 -14.85 19.55 -17.86
CA TYR A 93 -14.74 18.42 -18.78
C TYR A 93 -16.12 17.85 -19.14
N ASP A 94 -16.96 18.67 -19.75
CA ASP A 94 -18.36 18.35 -20.09
C ASP A 94 -18.53 17.18 -21.08
N SER A 95 -17.51 16.93 -21.90
CA SER A 95 -17.44 15.82 -22.86
C SER A 95 -16.81 14.54 -22.29
N CYS A 96 -16.31 14.57 -21.05
CA CYS A 96 -15.77 13.37 -20.42
C CYS A 96 -16.95 12.45 -20.06
N PRO A 97 -17.00 11.21 -20.59
CA PRO A 97 -18.10 10.28 -20.33
C PRO A 97 -18.18 9.81 -18.87
N GLY A 98 -17.15 10.13 -18.08
CA GLY A 98 -16.99 9.68 -16.70
C GLY A 98 -16.22 8.37 -16.59
N PRO A 99 -16.22 7.76 -15.40
CA PRO A 99 -15.56 6.48 -15.16
C PRO A 99 -16.13 5.38 -16.07
N ILE A 100 -15.26 4.46 -16.49
CA ILE A 100 -15.69 3.26 -17.21
C ILE A 100 -16.59 2.43 -16.27
N ASP A 101 -17.71 1.95 -16.80
CA ASP A 101 -18.59 1.04 -16.08
C ASP A 101 -17.81 -0.25 -15.74
N PRO A 102 -17.71 -0.64 -14.45
CA PRO A 102 -17.03 -1.85 -14.04
C PRO A 102 -17.52 -3.13 -14.73
N GLU A 103 -18.77 -3.17 -15.20
CA GLU A 103 -19.34 -4.28 -15.98
C GLU A 103 -18.79 -4.35 -17.42
N GLU A 104 -18.07 -3.31 -17.87
CA GLU A 104 -17.46 -3.23 -19.20
C GLU A 104 -15.97 -3.58 -19.23
N LYS A 105 -15.39 -4.02 -18.09
CA LYS A 105 -13.95 -4.29 -17.97
C LYS A 105 -13.37 -5.24 -19.02
N ASP A 106 -14.15 -6.20 -19.50
CA ASP A 106 -13.71 -7.22 -20.47
C ASP A 106 -14.12 -6.88 -21.92
N LYS A 107 -14.70 -5.70 -22.16
CA LYS A 107 -15.14 -5.27 -23.51
C LYS A 107 -14.01 -4.62 -24.33
N PHE A 108 -12.81 -4.48 -23.76
CA PHE A 108 -11.61 -3.89 -24.35
C PHE A 108 -10.41 -4.81 -24.14
#